data_AF-D6YW67-F1
#
_entry.id   AF-D6YW67-F1
#
_cell.length_a   1.000
_cell.length_b   1.000
_cell.length_c   1.000
_cell.angle_alpha   90.00
_cell.angle_beta   90.00
_cell.angle_gamma   90.00
#
_symmetry.space_group_name_H-M   'P 1'
#
loop_
_entity.id
_entity.type
_entity.pdbx_description
1 polymer ?
#
loop_
_entity_poly.entity_id
_entity_poly.type
_entity_poly.pdbx_seq_one_letter_code
_entity_poly.pdbx_strand_id
1 'polypeptide(L)'
;MQLSYEQLESLAFDAVSIAAPVARAKGAKAVADAKAASVAEKVEKAAKSTPVVGPTKQSLPTKLDLDALSKAGQVHDRNGLTLAGRSLDKHGNRVGSPFPLATGNPQLKNIQGQFHLDDILTHPESKFINHGLKGFEIYSPDGRGVHFRADGRFRGFVE
;
A
#
# COMPACT_ATOMS: atom_id res chain seq x y z
N MET A 1 34.85 -46.43 4.43
CA MET A 1 33.96 -46.05 3.32
C MET A 1 33.60 -44.59 3.49
N GLN A 2 34.25 -43.70 2.75
CA GLN A 2 33.95 -42.28 2.67
C GLN A 2 34.00 -41.91 1.19
N LEU A 3 32.88 -41.46 0.64
CA LEU A 3 32.75 -40.99 -0.74
C LEU A 3 32.61 -39.47 -0.69
N SER A 4 33.61 -38.75 -1.21
CA SER A 4 33.58 -37.32 -1.47
C SER A 4 32.96 -37.05 -2.84
N TYR A 5 31.92 -36.21 -2.88
CA TYR A 5 31.21 -35.80 -4.08
C TYR A 5 31.63 -34.37 -4.43
N GLU A 6 32.77 -34.23 -5.11
CA GLU A 6 33.14 -32.99 -5.80
C GLU A 6 33.80 -33.36 -7.12
N GLN A 7 33.28 -32.72 -8.18
CA GLN A 7 33.86 -32.58 -9.52
C GLN A 7 33.85 -33.82 -10.44
N LEU A 8 32.97 -33.82 -11.44
CA LEU A 8 33.30 -33.57 -12.87
C LEU A 8 32.19 -34.09 -13.80
N GLU A 9 31.65 -33.20 -14.65
CA GLU A 9 31.09 -33.39 -16.01
C GLU A 9 30.13 -32.20 -16.28
N SER A 10 30.60 -31.01 -16.67
CA SER A 10 31.05 -30.56 -17.99
C SER A 10 30.09 -30.78 -19.17
N LEU A 11 29.59 -29.66 -19.69
CA LEU A 11 29.37 -29.30 -21.11
C LEU A 11 27.97 -29.38 -21.73
N ALA A 12 27.69 -28.26 -22.42
CA ALA A 12 26.77 -28.02 -23.54
C ALA A 12 25.27 -27.86 -23.22
N PHE A 13 24.77 -26.63 -23.34
CA PHE A 13 23.92 -26.25 -24.48
C PHE A 13 23.84 -24.73 -24.64
N ASP A 14 23.84 -24.32 -25.91
CA ASP A 14 24.29 -23.05 -26.45
C ASP A 14 23.37 -21.84 -26.26
N ALA A 15 24.01 -20.68 -26.27
CA ALA A 15 23.43 -19.38 -26.50
C ALA A 15 22.79 -19.27 -27.89
N VAL A 16 21.56 -18.76 -27.97
CA VAL A 16 21.00 -18.23 -29.21
C VAL A 16 20.57 -16.78 -28.97
N SER A 17 21.47 -15.89 -29.33
CA SER A 17 21.23 -14.49 -29.68
C SER A 17 20.92 -14.42 -31.17
N ILE A 18 19.74 -13.95 -31.59
CA ILE A 18 19.51 -13.49 -32.97
C ILE A 18 18.66 -12.21 -32.96
N ALA A 19 19.38 -11.09 -33.13
CA ALA A 19 19.15 -9.93 -33.99
C ALA A 19 17.75 -9.35 -34.24
N ALA A 20 17.62 -8.05 -33.93
CA ALA A 20 16.70 -7.11 -34.56
C ALA A 20 17.09 -6.79 -36.03
N PRO A 21 16.17 -6.19 -36.81
CA PRO A 21 16.58 -5.09 -37.66
C PRO A 21 15.74 -3.82 -37.47
N VAL A 22 16.46 -2.71 -37.48
CA VAL A 22 16.02 -1.33 -37.65
C VAL A 22 15.37 -1.17 -39.04
N ALA A 23 14.23 -0.49 -39.12
CA ALA A 23 13.83 0.22 -40.33
C ALA A 23 13.10 1.52 -39.98
N ARG A 24 13.77 2.62 -40.32
CA ARG A 24 13.31 4.00 -40.30
C ARG A 24 12.64 4.32 -41.63
N ALA A 25 11.44 4.89 -41.60
CA ALA A 25 10.87 5.63 -42.73
C ALA A 25 10.18 6.92 -42.24
N LYS A 26 10.25 7.93 -43.09
CA LYS A 26 10.11 9.36 -42.86
C LYS A 26 8.95 9.85 -43.72
N GLY A 27 8.10 10.76 -43.23
CA GLY A 27 7.35 11.68 -44.08
C GLY A 27 5.81 11.72 -43.93
N ALA A 28 5.35 12.76 -43.23
CA ALA A 28 4.24 13.68 -43.54
C ALA A 28 2.97 13.17 -44.28
N LYS A 29 1.78 13.43 -43.72
CA LYS A 29 0.98 14.65 -44.00
C LYS A 29 -0.26 14.72 -43.09
N ALA A 30 -0.56 15.94 -42.66
CA ALA A 30 -1.73 16.35 -41.91
C ALA A 30 -3.03 16.37 -42.74
N VAL A 31 -4.17 16.29 -42.06
CA VAL A 31 -5.44 17.01 -42.29
C VAL A 31 -6.31 16.78 -41.02
N ALA A 32 -6.58 17.83 -40.23
CA ALA A 32 -7.86 18.59 -40.19
C ALA A 32 -8.98 17.79 -39.47
N ASP A 33 -9.82 18.30 -38.56
CA ASP A 33 -10.07 19.64 -38.02
C ASP A 33 -11.06 19.51 -36.83
N ALA A 34 -11.29 20.63 -36.13
CA ALA A 34 -12.41 20.95 -35.22
C ALA A 34 -12.42 20.33 -33.80
N LYS A 35 -12.17 21.07 -32.71
CA LYS A 35 -12.86 22.26 -32.10
C LYS A 35 -14.08 21.88 -31.23
N ALA A 36 -13.87 21.89 -29.90
CA ALA A 36 -14.80 22.38 -28.86
C ALA A 36 -14.00 22.43 -27.54
N ALA A 37 -13.40 23.57 -27.17
CA ALA A 37 -14.01 24.70 -26.46
C ALA A 37 -14.38 24.41 -24.98
N SER A 38 -13.55 25.00 -24.12
CA SER A 38 -13.65 25.28 -22.68
C SER A 38 -14.98 25.86 -22.19
N VAL A 39 -15.33 25.62 -20.91
CA VAL A 39 -15.89 26.66 -20.02
C VAL A 39 -15.43 26.40 -18.57
N ALA A 40 -14.95 27.44 -17.92
CA ALA A 40 -14.50 27.49 -16.54
C ALA A 40 -15.53 28.16 -15.60
N GLU A 41 -15.35 27.91 -14.31
CA GLU A 41 -15.70 28.73 -13.12
C GLU A 41 -17.16 28.92 -12.61
N LYS A 42 -17.40 28.33 -11.43
CA LYS A 42 -17.59 28.97 -10.09
C LYS A 42 -18.67 30.05 -9.94
N VAL A 43 -19.59 29.91 -8.95
CA VAL A 43 -20.01 30.93 -7.95
C VAL A 43 -20.95 30.32 -6.87
N GLU A 44 -20.79 30.87 -5.66
CA GLU A 44 -21.32 30.59 -4.32
C GLU A 44 -22.80 30.97 -4.03
N LYS A 45 -23.42 30.15 -3.16
CA LYS A 45 -24.11 30.47 -1.87
C LYS A 45 -25.47 31.19 -1.79
N ALA A 46 -26.41 30.50 -1.12
CA ALA A 46 -27.24 30.88 0.07
C ALA A 46 -28.63 30.21 0.01
N ALA A 47 -29.39 29.83 1.03
CA ALA A 47 -29.28 29.52 2.46
C ALA A 47 -30.73 29.22 2.95
N LYS A 48 -30.96 28.15 3.75
CA LYS A 48 -31.85 28.06 4.96
C LYS A 48 -32.45 26.66 5.26
N SER A 49 -32.09 26.12 6.44
CA SER A 49 -32.86 25.32 7.46
C SER A 49 -33.67 24.07 7.01
N THR A 50 -33.61 22.85 7.60
CA THR A 50 -33.56 22.33 9.00
C THR A 50 -33.15 20.82 9.01
N PRO A 51 -32.91 20.14 10.16
CA PRO A 51 -31.89 19.09 10.32
C PRO A 51 -32.43 17.65 10.15
N VAL A 52 -31.62 16.75 9.57
CA VAL A 52 -31.82 15.29 9.68
C VAL A 52 -30.47 14.59 9.89
N VAL A 53 -30.42 13.80 10.95
CA VAL A 53 -29.30 13.00 11.46
C VAL A 53 -28.78 12.07 10.35
N GLY A 54 -27.47 12.15 10.08
CA GLY A 54 -26.73 11.25 9.18
C GLY A 54 -25.40 10.87 9.82
N PRO A 55 -24.81 9.70 9.46
CA PRO A 55 -23.71 9.10 10.20
C PRO A 55 -22.51 10.04 10.17
N THR A 56 -22.01 10.41 11.35
CA THR A 56 -20.79 11.20 11.46
C THR A 56 -19.65 10.40 10.86
N LYS A 57 -19.21 10.77 9.65
CA LYS A 57 -17.87 10.50 9.16
C LYS A 57 -16.91 10.96 10.26
N GLN A 58 -16.40 10.04 11.06
CA GLN A 58 -15.26 10.32 11.91
C GLN A 58 -14.05 10.40 10.98
N SER A 59 -13.91 11.53 10.30
CA SER A 59 -12.73 11.82 9.50
C SER A 59 -11.52 11.73 10.41
N LEU A 60 -10.47 11.06 9.94
CA LEU A 60 -9.14 11.09 10.54
C LEU A 60 -8.81 12.51 11.03
N PRO A 61 -8.13 12.64 12.19
CA PRO A 61 -7.83 13.95 12.74
C PRO A 61 -7.15 14.80 11.66
N THR A 62 -7.70 15.99 11.40
CA THR A 62 -7.34 16.93 10.33
C THR A 62 -5.87 17.38 10.31
N LYS A 63 -5.05 16.87 11.24
CA LYS A 63 -3.61 17.12 11.34
C LYS A 63 -2.74 15.97 10.82
N LEU A 64 -3.29 14.77 10.61
CA LEU A 64 -2.54 13.63 10.12
C LEU A 64 -2.89 13.31 8.67
N ASP A 65 -1.88 13.40 7.82
CA ASP A 65 -1.96 13.09 6.41
C ASP A 65 -1.98 11.57 6.19
N LEU A 66 -2.97 11.08 5.44
CA LEU A 66 -3.11 9.66 5.09
C LEU A 66 -1.86 9.14 4.37
N ASP A 67 -1.29 9.96 3.47
CA ASP A 67 -0.09 9.60 2.73
C ASP A 67 1.11 9.43 3.66
N ALA A 68 1.19 10.26 4.71
CA ALA A 68 2.25 10.15 5.72
C ALA A 68 2.10 8.86 6.55
N LEU A 69 0.86 8.48 6.89
CA LEU A 69 0.58 7.25 7.63
C LEU A 69 0.87 6.00 6.80
N SER A 70 0.49 6.01 5.52
CA SER A 70 0.82 4.95 4.57
C SER A 70 2.35 4.78 4.43
N LYS A 71 3.08 5.88 4.22
CA LYS A 71 4.55 5.88 4.14
C LYS A 71 5.24 5.43 5.42
N ALA A 72 4.63 5.67 6.59
CA ALA A 72 5.21 5.23 7.86
C ALA A 72 5.33 3.69 7.95
N GLY A 73 4.49 2.93 7.24
CA GLY A 73 4.59 1.47 7.12
C GLY A 73 5.78 0.99 6.29
N GLN A 74 6.24 1.81 5.35
CA GLN A 74 7.31 1.49 4.39
C GLN A 74 8.73 1.61 4.99
N VAL A 75 8.85 2.12 6.22
CA VAL A 75 10.14 2.25 6.91
C VAL A 75 10.80 0.88 7.02
N HIS A 76 12.06 0.78 6.62
CA HIS A 76 12.84 -0.45 6.70
C HIS A 76 13.01 -0.92 8.15
N ASP A 77 12.80 -2.21 8.36
CA ASP A 77 13.13 -2.97 9.57
C ASP A 77 14.20 -4.03 9.21
N ARG A 78 14.52 -4.90 10.16
CA ARG A 78 15.47 -6.00 10.02
C ARG A 78 15.00 -7.05 9.00
N ASN A 79 15.97 -7.80 8.48
CA ASN A 79 15.77 -8.95 7.59
C ASN A 79 15.17 -8.60 6.21
N GLY A 80 15.41 -7.39 5.71
CA GLY A 80 14.87 -6.93 4.42
C GLY A 80 13.36 -6.66 4.44
N LEU A 81 12.74 -6.65 5.63
CA LEU A 81 11.34 -6.32 5.81
C LEU A 81 11.15 -4.81 6.05
N THR A 82 9.95 -4.33 5.80
CA THR A 82 9.44 -3.05 6.26
C THR A 82 8.71 -3.24 7.58
N LEU A 83 8.39 -2.16 8.30
CA LEU A 83 7.59 -2.25 9.52
C LEU A 83 6.23 -2.90 9.24
N ALA A 84 5.56 -2.52 8.14
CA ALA A 84 4.28 -3.12 7.75
C ALA A 84 4.43 -4.60 7.40
N GLY A 85 5.43 -4.96 6.59
CA GLY A 85 5.69 -6.35 6.20
C GLY A 85 6.01 -7.26 7.40
N ARG A 86 6.86 -6.80 8.32
CA ARG A 86 7.18 -7.57 9.53
C ARG A 86 5.99 -7.64 10.49
N SER A 87 5.19 -6.58 10.57
CA SER A 87 3.98 -6.57 11.37
C SER A 87 2.97 -7.60 10.87
N LEU A 88 2.75 -7.66 9.55
CA LEU A 88 1.91 -8.69 8.94
C LEU A 88 2.43 -10.09 9.25
N ASP A 89 3.73 -10.32 9.02
CA ASP A 89 4.37 -11.61 9.28
C ASP A 89 4.19 -12.06 10.74
N LYS A 90 4.23 -11.11 11.69
CA LYS A 90 4.02 -11.42 13.10
C LYS A 90 2.56 -11.72 13.43
N HIS A 91 1.61 -10.90 12.96
CA HIS A 91 0.20 -11.02 13.32
C HIS A 91 -0.50 -12.14 12.55
N GLY A 92 -0.24 -12.27 11.24
CA GLY A 92 -0.80 -13.33 10.40
C GLY A 92 -0.33 -14.75 10.76
N ASN A 93 0.76 -14.89 11.53
CA ASN A 93 1.20 -16.18 12.08
C ASN A 93 0.53 -16.56 13.41
N ARG A 94 -0.40 -15.74 13.94
CA ARG A 94 -1.12 -16.04 15.18
C ARG A 94 -2.40 -16.81 14.89
N VAL A 95 -2.69 -17.79 15.75
CA VAL A 95 -3.96 -18.54 15.70
C VAL A 95 -5.12 -17.60 15.99
N GLY A 96 -6.09 -17.54 15.08
CA GLY A 96 -7.28 -16.70 15.21
C GLY A 96 -7.05 -15.22 14.87
N SER A 97 -5.92 -14.85 14.26
CA SER A 97 -5.71 -13.49 13.80
C SER A 97 -6.69 -13.11 12.68
N PRO A 98 -7.22 -11.88 12.66
CA PRO A 98 -7.94 -11.35 11.51
C PRO A 98 -6.99 -11.06 10.32
N PHE A 99 -5.68 -11.05 10.54
CA PHE A 99 -4.70 -10.88 9.48
C PHE A 99 -4.42 -12.20 8.75
N PRO A 100 -4.32 -12.19 7.42
CA PRO A 100 -3.91 -13.37 6.68
C PRO A 100 -2.42 -13.67 6.90
N LEU A 101 -2.04 -14.92 6.68
CA LEU A 101 -0.65 -15.36 6.73
C LEU A 101 0.19 -14.64 5.66
N ALA A 102 1.27 -13.99 6.08
CA ALA A 102 2.24 -13.41 5.16
C ALA A 102 3.09 -14.51 4.49
N THR A 103 3.09 -14.56 3.16
CA THR A 103 3.77 -15.63 2.40
C THR A 103 4.83 -15.10 1.44
N GLY A 104 5.79 -15.96 1.09
CA GLY A 104 6.85 -15.64 0.12
C GLY A 104 8.10 -14.99 0.75
N ASN A 105 8.89 -14.35 -0.11
CA ASN A 105 10.14 -13.67 0.28
C ASN A 105 9.87 -12.32 0.98
N PRO A 106 10.88 -11.68 1.60
CA PRO A 106 10.69 -10.42 2.33
C PRO A 106 10.01 -9.31 1.51
N GLN A 107 10.31 -9.19 0.22
CA GLN A 107 9.74 -8.20 -0.67
C GLN A 107 8.24 -8.42 -0.86
N LEU A 108 7.79 -9.66 -1.06
CA LEU A 108 6.38 -10.01 -1.14
C LEU A 108 5.65 -9.75 0.18
N LYS A 109 6.28 -10.08 1.32
CA LYS A 109 5.72 -9.77 2.64
C LYS A 109 5.58 -8.26 2.86
N ASN A 110 6.52 -7.45 2.37
CA ASN A 110 6.43 -5.99 2.44
C ASN A 110 5.24 -5.45 1.64
N ILE A 111 5.03 -5.95 0.43
CA ILE A 111 3.89 -5.57 -0.41
C ILE A 111 2.57 -5.97 0.26
N GLN A 112 2.48 -7.20 0.76
CA GLN A 112 1.27 -7.67 1.47
C GLN A 112 1.00 -6.83 2.72
N GLY A 113 2.03 -6.56 3.54
CA GLY A 113 1.87 -5.75 4.74
C GLY A 113 1.44 -4.32 4.42
N GLN A 114 2.01 -3.72 3.38
CA GLN A 114 1.63 -2.38 2.95
C GLN A 114 0.18 -2.35 2.44
N PHE A 115 -0.23 -3.35 1.66
CA PHE A 115 -1.61 -3.48 1.18
C PHE A 115 -2.60 -3.48 2.34
N HIS A 116 -2.38 -4.30 3.38
CA HIS A 116 -3.29 -4.34 4.52
C HIS A 116 -3.30 -3.05 5.34
N LEU A 117 -2.15 -2.37 5.46
CA LEU A 117 -2.09 -1.05 6.10
C LEU A 117 -2.95 -0.04 5.35
N ASP A 118 -2.77 0.07 4.04
CA ASP A 118 -3.48 1.04 3.21
C ASP A 118 -4.99 0.75 3.15
N ASP A 119 -5.35 -0.53 3.07
CA ASP A 119 -6.74 -0.98 3.12
C ASP A 119 -7.42 -0.55 4.44
N ILE A 120 -6.79 -0.77 5.60
CA ILE A 120 -7.34 -0.33 6.89
C ILE A 120 -7.46 1.20 6.95
N LEU A 121 -6.47 1.94 6.45
CA LEU A 121 -6.46 3.41 6.47
C LEU A 121 -7.53 4.02 5.56
N THR A 122 -7.88 3.34 4.47
CA THR A 122 -8.80 3.84 3.44
C THR A 122 -10.20 3.24 3.52
N HIS A 123 -10.42 2.24 4.37
CA HIS A 123 -11.72 1.60 4.51
C HIS A 123 -12.78 2.60 5.04
N PRO A 124 -13.95 2.72 4.39
CA PRO A 124 -14.95 3.75 4.70
C PRO A 124 -15.57 3.61 6.10
N GLU A 125 -15.58 2.39 6.64
CA GLU A 125 -16.12 2.07 7.97
C GLU A 125 -15.03 1.91 9.04
N SER A 126 -13.81 2.38 8.77
CA SER A 126 -12.74 2.33 9.76
C SER A 126 -13.07 3.19 10.98
N LYS A 127 -12.81 2.62 12.17
CA LYS A 127 -13.03 3.26 13.47
C LYS A 127 -11.72 3.80 14.01
N PHE A 128 -11.74 5.06 14.45
CA PHE A 128 -10.58 5.73 15.03
C PHE A 128 -10.67 5.77 16.55
N ILE A 129 -9.63 5.30 17.24
CA ILE A 129 -9.53 5.28 18.70
C ILE A 129 -8.31 6.11 19.12
N ASN A 130 -8.53 7.19 19.85
CA ASN A 130 -7.45 8.05 20.34
C ASN A 130 -7.04 7.66 21.77
N HIS A 131 -5.75 7.40 22.00
CA HIS A 131 -5.18 7.14 23.32
C HIS A 131 -4.33 8.29 23.85
N GLY A 132 -4.45 9.49 23.26
CA GLY A 132 -3.71 10.68 23.66
C GLY A 132 -2.20 10.52 23.42
N LEU A 133 -1.39 10.66 24.47
CA LEU A 133 0.08 10.59 24.37
C LEU A 133 0.59 9.21 23.93
N LYS A 134 -0.21 8.15 24.08
CA LYS A 134 0.13 6.79 23.64
C LYS A 134 -0.06 6.58 22.13
N GLY A 135 -0.64 7.57 21.43
CA GLY A 135 -0.98 7.50 20.03
C GLY A 135 -2.44 7.13 19.80
N PHE A 136 -2.71 6.47 18.69
CA PHE A 136 -4.07 6.14 18.26
C PHE A 136 -4.08 4.84 17.47
N GLU A 137 -5.25 4.23 17.42
CA GLU A 137 -5.52 2.99 16.71
C GLU A 137 -6.62 3.22 15.67
N ILE A 138 -6.54 2.50 14.55
CA ILE A 138 -7.55 2.50 13.50
C ILE A 138 -7.92 1.05 13.21
N TYR A 139 -9.21 0.72 13.24
CA TYR A 139 -9.72 -0.63 13.01
C TYR A 139 -10.68 -0.66 11.83
N SER A 140 -10.46 -1.58 10.90
CA SER A 140 -11.47 -1.95 9.88
C SER A 140 -12.55 -2.85 10.49
N PRO A 141 -13.74 -2.96 9.88
CA PRO A 141 -14.87 -3.71 10.45
C PRO A 141 -14.63 -5.22 10.56
N ASP A 142 -13.64 -5.76 9.84
CA ASP A 142 -13.21 -7.16 9.91
C ASP A 142 -12.26 -7.46 11.08
N GLY A 143 -11.96 -6.47 11.93
CA GLY A 143 -11.14 -6.61 13.12
C GLY A 143 -9.64 -6.40 12.90
N ARG A 144 -9.18 -6.17 11.66
CA ARG A 144 -7.79 -5.77 11.43
C ARG A 144 -7.59 -4.34 11.94
N GLY A 145 -6.52 -4.11 12.71
CA GLY A 145 -6.22 -2.79 13.24
C GLY A 145 -4.76 -2.38 13.07
N VAL A 146 -4.51 -1.08 13.16
CA VAL A 146 -3.18 -0.45 13.08
C VAL A 146 -2.99 0.49 14.26
N HIS A 147 -1.83 0.45 14.91
CA HIS A 147 -1.43 1.38 15.96
C HIS A 147 -0.40 2.35 15.42
N PHE A 148 -0.66 3.64 15.56
CA PHE A 148 0.31 4.71 15.35
C PHE A 148 0.64 5.43 16.65
N ARG A 149 1.90 5.84 16.80
CA ARG A 149 2.31 6.71 17.89
C ARG A 149 1.68 8.10 17.72
N ALA A 150 1.74 8.93 18.76
CA ALA A 150 1.19 10.28 18.73
C ALA A 150 1.84 11.18 17.65
N ASP A 151 3.04 10.85 17.19
CA ASP A 151 3.78 11.52 16.11
C ASP A 151 3.45 10.96 14.71
N GLY A 152 2.53 10.00 14.59
CA GLY A 152 2.17 9.37 13.32
C GLY A 152 3.13 8.26 12.88
N ARG A 153 4.15 7.90 13.68
CA ARG A 153 5.00 6.74 13.37
C ARG A 153 4.20 5.45 13.52
N PHE A 154 4.31 4.59 12.52
CA PHE A 154 3.73 3.25 12.55
C PHE A 154 4.37 2.41 13.67
N ARG A 155 3.54 1.86 14.56
CA ARG A 155 3.97 0.98 15.65
C ARG A 155 3.83 -0.49 15.26
N GLY A 156 2.75 -0.83 14.56
CA GLY A 156 2.42 -2.19 14.17
C GLY A 156 0.92 -2.40 14.02
N PHE A 157 0.55 -3.61 13.64
CA PHE A 157 -0.81 -4.11 13.59
C PHE A 157 -1.29 -4.50 14.98
N VAL A 158 -2.60 -4.43 15.14
CA VAL A 158 -3.35 -4.77 16.36
C VAL A 158 -4.63 -5.48 15.96
N GLU A 159 -5.16 -6.28 16.88
CA GLU A 159 -6.35 -7.12 16.73
C GLU A 159 -7.17 -7.04 18.02
#